data_AF-A0A349NIM3-F1
#
_entry.id   AF-A0A349NIM3-F1
#
_cell.length_a   1.000
_cell.length_b   1.000
_cell.length_c   1.000
_cell.angle_alpha   90.00
_cell.angle_beta   90.00
_cell.angle_gamma   90.00
#
_symmetry.space_group_name_H-M   'P 1'
#
loop_
_entity.id
_entity.type
_entity.pdbx_description
1 polymer ?
#
loop_
_entity_poly.entity_id
_entity_poly.type
_entity_poly.pdbx_seq_one_letter_code
_entity_poly.pdbx_strand_id
1 'polypeptide(L)'
;NGAHTEEHANLSKKKEIINKLKELSENAGEDIQNEVQKLIDEYNAVGHVPYKDKDKIYEAYHDVLDKLYKDLHISIAKRRLDNFKNNLQNVAKNGGEALDNERSRLMRRYEGLKQEINTYENNLGFLNVSSKKGNTLIEEMNRKVEKLKDDLKLVKEKIKAIDAKNKENE
;
A
#
# COMPACT_ATOMS: atom_id res chain seq x y z
N ASN A 1 20.24 34.04 18.67
CA ASN A 1 20.94 33.08 17.79
C ASN A 1 20.67 31.60 18.07
N GLY A 2 19.96 31.21 19.14
CA GLY A 2 19.69 29.78 19.43
C GLY A 2 18.61 29.10 18.56
N ALA A 3 17.56 29.82 18.17
CA ALA A 3 16.48 29.25 17.36
C ALA A 3 16.96 28.79 15.96
N HIS A 4 17.79 29.60 15.30
CA HIS A 4 18.35 29.22 14.00
C HIS A 4 19.29 28.01 14.06
N THR A 5 20.07 27.86 15.14
CA THR A 5 20.93 26.69 15.32
C THR A 5 20.13 25.42 15.60
N GLU A 6 19.03 25.53 16.36
CA GLU A 6 18.13 24.40 16.64
C GLU A 6 17.35 23.97 15.39
N GLU A 7 16.83 24.92 14.61
CA GLU A 7 16.15 24.65 13.34
C GLU A 7 17.07 23.92 12.34
N HIS A 8 18.34 24.34 12.23
CA HIS A 8 19.30 23.68 11.35
C HIS A 8 19.69 22.27 11.86
N ALA A 9 19.76 22.07 13.18
CA ALA A 9 19.96 20.75 13.75
C ALA A 9 18.76 19.82 13.48
N ASN A 10 17.54 20.33 13.61
CA ASN A 10 16.30 19.62 13.24
C ASN A 10 16.27 19.28 11.76
N LEU A 11 16.72 20.20 10.90
CA LEU A 11 16.83 19.97 9.46
C LEU A 11 17.79 18.81 9.14
N SER A 12 18.95 18.75 9.80
CA SER A 12 19.90 17.64 9.63
C SER A 12 19.26 16.31 10.05
N LYS A 13 18.64 16.27 11.23
CA LYS A 13 17.96 15.06 11.73
C LYS A 13 16.85 14.58 10.79
N LYS A 14 16.02 15.48 10.27
CA LYS A 14 14.97 15.11 9.31
C LYS A 14 15.56 14.55 8.01
N LYS A 15 16.65 15.14 7.50
CA LYS A 15 17.37 14.60 6.33
C LYS A 15 17.95 13.21 6.58
N GLU A 16 18.54 13.00 7.76
CA GLU A 16 19.06 11.68 8.16
C GLU A 16 17.96 10.62 8.22
N ILE A 17 16.81 10.95 8.83
CA ILE A 17 15.66 10.03 8.88
C ILE A 17 15.15 9.71 7.46
N ILE A 18 15.04 10.71 6.58
CA ILE A 18 14.65 10.50 5.18
C ILE A 18 15.65 9.57 4.47
N ASN A 19 16.95 9.73 4.71
CA ASN A 19 17.96 8.84 4.12
C ASN A 19 17.85 7.41 4.65
N LYS A 20 17.65 7.22 5.97
CA LYS A 20 17.38 5.89 6.53
C LYS A 20 16.15 5.24 5.91
N LEU A 21 15.06 6.00 5.74
CA LEU A 21 13.85 5.53 5.04
C LEU A 21 14.16 5.09 3.60
N LYS A 22 15.03 5.81 2.88
CA LYS A 22 15.47 5.40 1.53
C LYS A 22 16.27 4.11 1.55
N GLU A 23 17.21 3.98 2.49
CA GLU A 23 18.02 2.76 2.64
C GLU A 23 17.16 1.53 2.99
N LEU A 24 16.11 1.70 3.81
CA LEU A 24 15.12 0.65 4.06
C LEU A 24 14.37 0.23 2.81
N SER A 25 14.11 1.16 1.88
CA SER A 25 13.45 0.82 0.61
C SER A 25 14.32 -0.08 -0.28
N GLU A 26 15.63 -0.01 -0.12
CA GLU A 26 16.60 -0.83 -0.86
C GLU A 26 16.88 -2.17 -0.18
N ASN A 27 16.76 -2.23 1.16
CA ASN A 27 17.02 -3.42 1.97
C ASN A 27 15.72 -4.00 2.55
N ALA A 28 14.98 -4.75 1.74
CA ALA A 28 13.71 -5.37 2.14
C ALA A 28 13.93 -6.53 3.15
N GLY A 29 13.97 -6.21 4.45
CA GLY A 29 13.94 -7.18 5.55
C GLY A 29 12.53 -7.53 6.03
N GLU A 30 12.39 -8.60 6.84
CA GLU A 30 11.09 -9.02 7.40
C GLU A 30 10.47 -8.00 8.38
N ASP A 31 11.28 -7.14 9.01
CA ASP A 31 10.83 -6.18 10.03
C ASP A 31 10.64 -4.74 9.49
N ILE A 32 10.69 -4.56 8.16
CA ILE A 32 10.65 -3.24 7.52
C ILE A 32 9.43 -2.41 7.93
N GLN A 33 8.29 -3.03 8.23
CA GLN A 33 7.09 -2.31 8.70
C GLN A 33 7.31 -1.61 10.05
N ASN A 34 7.92 -2.31 11.00
CA ASN A 34 8.17 -1.76 12.32
C ASN A 34 9.29 -0.72 12.28
N GLU A 35 10.30 -0.92 11.44
CA GLU A 35 11.38 0.06 11.25
C GLU A 35 10.89 1.35 10.59
N VAL A 36 10.04 1.25 9.56
CA VAL A 36 9.39 2.42 8.94
C VAL A 36 8.54 3.17 9.97
N GLN A 37 7.75 2.46 10.80
CA GLN A 37 6.94 3.10 11.83
C GLN A 37 7.79 3.86 12.87
N LYS A 38 8.90 3.26 13.35
CA LYS A 38 9.82 3.91 14.27
C LYS A 38 10.40 5.21 13.67
N LEU A 39 10.81 5.18 12.42
CA LEU A 39 11.36 6.35 11.73
C LEU A 39 10.30 7.45 11.49
N ILE A 40 9.04 7.08 11.28
CA ILE A 40 7.91 8.03 11.23
C ILE A 40 7.75 8.73 12.59
N ASP A 41 7.76 7.96 13.67
CA ASP A 41 7.62 8.51 15.03
C ASP A 41 8.80 9.43 15.37
N GLU A 42 10.03 9.02 15.03
CA GLU A 42 11.23 9.86 15.15
C GLU A 42 11.09 11.16 14.34
N TYR A 43 10.64 11.09 13.09
CA TYR A 43 10.48 12.26 12.23
C TYR A 43 9.48 13.26 12.79
N ASN A 44 8.37 12.77 13.36
CA ASN A 44 7.32 13.57 13.98
C ASN A 44 7.77 14.18 15.32
N ALA A 45 8.65 13.51 16.05
CA ALA A 45 9.25 14.03 17.28
C ALA A 45 10.27 15.15 17.03
N VAL A 46 10.86 15.22 15.82
CA VAL A 46 11.78 16.32 15.47
C VAL A 46 11.00 17.62 15.24
N GLY A 47 11.44 18.68 15.92
CA GLY A 47 10.85 20.00 15.88
C GLY A 47 10.89 20.70 14.51
N HIS A 48 10.62 22.00 14.52
CA HIS A 48 10.54 22.80 13.31
C HIS A 48 11.90 22.92 12.60
N VAL A 49 11.84 23.02 11.27
CA VAL A 49 12.98 23.26 10.37
C VAL A 49 12.89 24.66 9.77
N PRO A 50 13.96 25.22 9.18
CA PRO A 50 13.93 26.54 8.58
C PRO A 50 12.82 26.63 7.53
N TYR A 51 12.10 27.75 7.52
CA TYR A 51 10.95 27.95 6.63
C TYR A 51 11.28 27.69 5.15
N LYS A 52 12.48 28.06 4.71
CA LYS A 52 12.97 27.86 3.33
C LYS A 52 13.10 26.39 2.92
N ASP A 53 13.33 25.48 3.86
CA ASP A 53 13.54 24.06 3.61
C ASP A 53 12.32 23.20 3.96
N LYS A 54 11.34 23.78 4.65
CA LYS A 54 10.18 23.06 5.19
C LYS A 54 9.44 22.26 4.11
N ASP A 55 9.07 22.90 3.01
CA ASP A 55 8.26 22.28 1.96
C ASP A 55 9.07 21.20 1.24
N LYS A 56 10.33 21.49 0.91
CA LYS A 56 11.24 20.52 0.28
C LYS A 56 11.46 19.26 1.12
N ILE A 57 11.62 19.42 2.44
CA ILE A 57 11.80 18.29 3.36
C ILE A 57 10.51 17.50 3.51
N TYR A 58 9.38 18.19 3.57
CA TYR A 58 8.06 17.56 3.64
C TYR A 58 7.77 16.71 2.39
N GLU A 59 7.98 17.25 1.20
CA GLU A 59 7.83 16.54 -0.08
C GLU A 59 8.77 15.33 -0.15
N ALA A 60 10.07 15.53 0.13
CA ALA A 60 11.05 14.45 0.09
C ALA A 60 10.73 13.32 1.09
N TYR A 61 10.15 13.64 2.24
CA TYR A 61 9.68 12.66 3.20
C TYR A 61 8.47 11.86 2.69
N HIS A 62 7.47 12.54 2.11
CA HIS A 62 6.26 11.88 1.59
C HIS A 62 6.59 11.00 0.39
N ASP A 63 7.42 11.47 -0.54
CA ASP A 63 7.83 10.68 -1.71
C ASP A 63 8.49 9.36 -1.33
N VAL A 64 9.33 9.38 -0.29
CA VAL A 64 10.02 8.18 0.19
C VAL A 64 9.06 7.22 0.89
N LEU A 65 8.14 7.74 1.71
CA LEU A 65 7.10 6.92 2.34
C LEU A 65 6.17 6.29 1.31
N ASP A 66 5.72 7.06 0.33
CA ASP A 66 4.84 6.56 -0.74
C ASP A 66 5.51 5.43 -1.51
N LYS A 67 6.80 5.58 -1.83
CA LYS A 67 7.59 4.52 -2.45
C LYS A 67 7.71 3.29 -1.54
N LEU A 68 8.07 3.47 -0.27
CA LEU A 68 8.19 2.38 0.71
C LEU A 68 6.90 1.58 0.85
N TYR A 69 5.77 2.25 1.04
CA TYR A 69 4.48 1.58 1.18
C TYR A 69 4.10 0.83 -0.10
N LYS A 70 4.37 1.41 -1.27
CA LYS A 70 4.14 0.74 -2.55
C LYS A 70 4.98 -0.52 -2.70
N ASP A 71 6.28 -0.45 -2.43
CA ASP A 71 7.19 -1.58 -2.57
C ASP A 71 6.86 -2.69 -1.57
N LEU A 72 6.56 -2.32 -0.33
CA LEU A 72 6.09 -3.24 0.70
C LEU A 72 4.77 -3.91 0.30
N HIS A 73 3.82 -3.14 -0.24
CA HIS A 73 2.55 -3.67 -0.70
C HIS A 73 2.74 -4.69 -1.83
N ILE A 74 3.62 -4.39 -2.79
CA ILE A 74 3.98 -5.33 -3.88
C ILE A 74 4.59 -6.61 -3.31
N SER A 75 5.52 -6.50 -2.35
CA SER A 75 6.15 -7.65 -1.70
C SER A 75 5.13 -8.55 -1.00
N ILE A 76 4.22 -7.95 -0.21
CA ILE A 76 3.14 -8.68 0.46
C ILE A 76 2.19 -9.34 -0.55
N ALA A 77 1.80 -8.62 -1.61
CA ALA A 77 0.94 -9.16 -2.65
C ALA A 77 1.59 -10.35 -3.37
N LYS A 78 2.89 -10.25 -3.69
CA LYS A 78 3.67 -11.35 -4.28
C LYS A 78 3.70 -12.57 -3.35
N ARG A 79 4.05 -12.39 -2.06
CA ARG A 79 4.05 -13.48 -1.08
C ARG A 79 2.68 -14.15 -0.95
N ARG A 80 1.60 -13.36 -0.91
CA ARG A 80 0.22 -13.88 -0.88
C ARG A 80 -0.12 -14.69 -2.14
N LEU A 81 0.34 -14.25 -3.30
CA LEU A 81 0.13 -14.94 -4.57
C LEU A 81 0.94 -16.24 -4.63
N ASP A 82 2.18 -16.24 -4.18
CA ASP A 82 3.04 -17.43 -4.16
C ASP A 82 2.48 -18.49 -3.20
N ASN A 83 2.06 -18.09 -2.00
CA ASN A 83 1.35 -18.98 -1.07
C ASN A 83 0.06 -19.54 -1.68
N PHE A 84 -0.68 -18.72 -2.43
CA PHE A 84 -1.87 -19.18 -3.14
C PHE A 84 -1.53 -20.21 -4.21
N LYS A 85 -0.50 -19.97 -5.03
CA LYS A 85 -0.04 -20.93 -6.06
C LYS A 85 0.43 -22.25 -5.45
N ASN A 86 1.11 -22.21 -4.31
CA ASN A 86 1.52 -23.43 -3.59
C ASN A 86 0.30 -24.22 -3.10
N ASN A 87 -0.71 -23.54 -2.54
CA ASN A 87 -1.96 -24.19 -2.15
C ASN A 87 -2.75 -24.71 -3.37
N LEU A 88 -2.67 -24.01 -4.51
CA LEU A 88 -3.34 -24.40 -5.75
C LEU A 88 -2.87 -25.78 -6.23
N GLN A 89 -1.60 -26.13 -6.03
CA GLN A 89 -1.11 -27.48 -6.33
C GLN A 89 -1.86 -28.56 -5.54
N ASN A 90 -2.23 -28.28 -4.29
CA ASN A 90 -3.00 -29.22 -3.47
C ASN A 90 -4.47 -29.27 -3.90
N VAL A 91 -5.06 -28.14 -4.28
CA VAL A 91 -6.43 -28.10 -4.83
C VAL A 91 -6.51 -28.87 -6.15
N ALA A 92 -5.51 -28.74 -7.02
CA ALA A 92 -5.45 -29.45 -8.29
C ALA A 92 -5.41 -30.98 -8.12
N LYS A 93 -4.74 -31.48 -7.06
CA LYS A 93 -4.74 -32.92 -6.73
C LYS A 93 -6.14 -33.47 -6.40
N ASN A 94 -7.07 -32.61 -5.98
CA ASN A 94 -8.44 -32.98 -5.68
C ASN A 94 -9.36 -32.99 -6.92
N GLY A 95 -8.80 -32.75 -8.12
CA GLY A 95 -9.50 -32.82 -9.40
C GLY A 95 -9.92 -31.46 -9.99
N GLY A 96 -10.32 -31.45 -11.27
CA GLY A 96 -10.69 -30.24 -12.01
C GLY A 96 -11.87 -29.48 -11.40
N GLU A 97 -12.87 -30.19 -10.87
CA GLU A 97 -14.03 -29.58 -10.20
C GLU A 97 -13.63 -28.72 -8.99
N ALA A 98 -12.57 -29.09 -8.26
CA ALA A 98 -12.10 -28.32 -7.12
C ALA A 98 -11.48 -26.98 -7.55
N LEU A 99 -10.78 -26.95 -8.69
CA LEU A 99 -10.21 -25.73 -9.28
C LEU A 99 -11.33 -24.80 -9.78
N ASP A 100 -12.36 -25.35 -10.44
CA ASP A 100 -13.49 -24.57 -10.94
C ASP A 100 -14.33 -23.95 -9.82
N ASN A 101 -14.50 -24.68 -8.72
CA ASN A 101 -15.15 -24.19 -7.51
C ASN A 101 -14.39 -23.04 -6.86
N GLU A 102 -13.06 -23.15 -6.76
CA GLU A 102 -12.19 -22.08 -6.24
C GLU A 102 -12.22 -20.85 -7.17
N ARG A 103 -12.13 -21.06 -8.48
CA ARG A 103 -12.27 -20.02 -9.50
C ARG A 103 -13.60 -19.27 -9.37
N SER A 104 -14.69 -19.99 -9.26
CA SER A 104 -16.03 -19.43 -9.11
C SER A 104 -16.16 -18.60 -7.82
N ARG A 105 -15.54 -19.04 -6.73
CA ARG A 105 -15.47 -18.29 -5.46
C ARG A 105 -14.71 -16.98 -5.63
N LEU A 106 -13.54 -17.01 -6.28
CA LEU A 106 -12.74 -15.82 -6.52
C LEU A 106 -13.43 -14.85 -7.47
N MET A 107 -14.13 -15.33 -8.50
CA MET A 107 -14.93 -14.48 -9.39
C MET A 107 -16.05 -13.74 -8.65
N ARG A 108 -16.78 -14.42 -7.75
CA ARG A 108 -17.78 -13.74 -6.90
C ARG A 108 -17.15 -12.68 -6.01
N ARG A 109 -15.96 -12.96 -5.44
CA ARG A 109 -15.21 -11.99 -4.65
C ARG A 109 -14.77 -10.79 -5.49
N TYR A 110 -14.32 -11.02 -6.72
CA TYR A 110 -13.91 -9.97 -7.66
C TYR A 110 -15.08 -9.03 -7.97
N GLU A 111 -16.25 -9.57 -8.31
CA GLU A 111 -17.44 -8.75 -8.57
C GLU A 111 -17.90 -7.96 -7.34
N GLY A 112 -17.85 -8.58 -6.15
CA GLY A 112 -18.17 -7.88 -4.90
C GLY A 112 -17.23 -6.71 -4.62
N LEU A 113 -15.91 -6.90 -4.77
CA LEU A 113 -14.92 -5.83 -4.60
C LEU A 113 -15.12 -4.70 -5.62
N LYS A 114 -15.43 -5.03 -6.87
CA LYS A 114 -15.70 -4.06 -7.92
C LYS A 114 -16.93 -3.20 -7.59
N GLN A 115 -18.00 -3.81 -7.08
CA GLN A 115 -19.19 -3.08 -6.64
C GLN A 115 -18.92 -2.17 -5.45
N GLU A 116 -18.12 -2.65 -4.48
CA GLU A 116 -17.72 -1.86 -3.32
C GLU A 116 -16.91 -0.63 -3.75
N ILE A 117 -15.91 -0.79 -4.62
CA ILE A 117 -15.11 0.31 -5.20
C ILE A 117 -16.02 1.34 -5.87
N ASN A 118 -16.92 0.89 -6.77
CA ASN A 118 -17.85 1.79 -7.46
C ASN A 118 -18.71 2.59 -6.48
N THR A 119 -19.14 1.98 -5.37
CA THR A 119 -19.94 2.64 -4.34
C THR A 119 -19.13 3.74 -3.65
N TYR A 120 -17.89 3.45 -3.26
CA TYR A 120 -17.01 4.45 -2.66
C TYR A 120 -16.63 5.58 -3.64
N GLU A 121 -16.36 5.27 -4.91
CA GLU A 121 -16.05 6.27 -5.93
C GLU A 121 -17.24 7.19 -6.22
N ASN A 122 -18.46 6.65 -6.29
CA ASN A 122 -19.67 7.46 -6.39
C ASN A 122 -19.86 8.38 -5.18
N ASN A 123 -19.65 7.84 -3.97
CA ASN A 123 -19.74 8.61 -2.72
C ASN A 123 -18.68 9.72 -2.67
N LEU A 124 -17.44 9.43 -3.06
CA LEU A 124 -16.36 10.42 -3.17
C LEU A 124 -16.71 11.52 -4.18
N GLY A 125 -17.28 11.15 -5.34
CA GLY A 125 -17.76 12.11 -6.34
C GLY A 125 -18.77 13.09 -5.75
N PHE A 126 -19.73 12.62 -4.95
CA PHE A 126 -20.70 13.47 -4.26
C PHE A 126 -20.05 14.39 -3.20
N LEU A 127 -19.12 13.86 -2.41
CA LEU A 127 -18.43 14.60 -1.34
C LEU A 127 -17.44 15.65 -1.88
N ASN A 128 -16.83 15.40 -3.03
CA ASN A 128 -15.86 16.32 -3.65
C ASN A 128 -16.55 17.55 -4.26
N VAL A 129 -17.79 17.42 -4.75
CA VAL A 129 -18.60 18.54 -5.24
C VAL A 129 -19.04 19.48 -4.10
N SER A 130 -19.05 18.99 -2.85
CA SER A 130 -19.66 19.69 -1.71
C SER A 130 -18.67 20.29 -0.71
N SER A 131 -17.34 20.12 -0.85
CA SER A 131 -16.37 20.65 0.13
C SER A 131 -15.23 21.49 -0.49
N LYS A 132 -15.07 22.75 -0.05
CA LYS A 132 -13.96 23.67 -0.43
C LYS A 132 -12.76 23.62 0.52
N LYS A 133 -12.79 22.78 1.57
CA LYS A 133 -11.70 22.60 2.54
C LYS A 133 -11.63 21.12 2.93
N GLY A 134 -10.46 20.52 2.73
CA GLY A 134 -10.18 19.09 2.89
C GLY A 134 -10.68 18.54 4.22
N ASN A 135 -11.53 17.52 4.14
CA ASN A 135 -12.02 16.75 5.28
C ASN A 135 -11.26 15.43 5.34
N THR A 136 -10.75 15.08 6.51
CA THR A 136 -10.11 13.79 6.85
C THR A 136 -10.92 12.57 6.39
N LEU A 137 -12.25 12.69 6.32
CA LEU A 137 -13.15 11.67 5.78
C LEU A 137 -12.85 11.32 4.31
N ILE A 138 -12.53 12.32 3.48
CA ILE A 138 -12.18 12.09 2.06
C ILE A 138 -10.87 11.31 1.96
N GLU A 139 -9.89 11.63 2.82
CA GLU A 139 -8.62 10.91 2.87
C GLU A 139 -8.80 9.46 3.34
N GLU A 140 -9.61 9.22 4.35
CA GLU A 140 -9.96 7.87 4.82
C GLU A 140 -10.65 7.05 3.73
N MET A 141 -11.61 7.66 3.02
CA MET A 141 -12.31 7.02 1.91
C MET A 141 -11.37 6.72 0.74
N ASN A 142 -10.46 7.64 0.39
CA ASN A 142 -9.44 7.39 -0.64
C ASN A 142 -8.53 6.23 -0.25
N ARG A 143 -8.03 6.19 0.99
CA ARG A 143 -7.22 5.05 1.50
C ARG A 143 -7.99 3.74 1.43
N LYS A 144 -9.29 3.75 1.74
CA LYS A 144 -10.16 2.57 1.65
C LYS A 144 -10.31 2.10 0.20
N VAL A 145 -10.53 3.01 -0.74
CA VAL A 145 -10.62 2.70 -2.18
C VAL A 145 -9.34 2.09 -2.70
N GLU A 146 -8.18 2.66 -2.37
CA GLU A 146 -6.89 2.12 -2.80
C GLU A 146 -6.67 0.70 -2.27
N LYS A 147 -6.97 0.45 -0.99
CA LYS A 147 -6.91 -0.91 -0.42
C LYS A 147 -7.83 -1.90 -1.14
N LEU A 148 -9.05 -1.48 -1.51
CA LEU A 148 -9.99 -2.33 -2.26
C LEU A 148 -9.48 -2.61 -3.68
N LYS A 149 -8.86 -1.63 -4.35
CA LYS A 149 -8.24 -1.80 -5.68
C LYS A 149 -7.07 -2.77 -5.63
N ASP A 150 -6.25 -2.68 -4.60
CA ASP A 150 -5.16 -3.62 -4.35
C ASP A 150 -5.66 -5.05 -4.14
N ASP A 151 -6.67 -5.24 -3.29
CA ASP A 151 -7.30 -6.54 -3.07
C ASP A 151 -7.94 -7.09 -4.37
N LEU A 152 -8.61 -6.23 -5.16
CA LEU A 152 -9.19 -6.60 -6.45
C LEU A 152 -8.11 -7.09 -7.42
N LYS A 153 -6.98 -6.39 -7.51
CA LYS A 153 -5.83 -6.78 -8.33
C LYS A 153 -5.27 -8.13 -7.89
N LEU A 154 -5.11 -8.36 -6.59
CA LEU A 154 -4.64 -9.64 -6.07
C LEU A 154 -5.60 -10.79 -6.41
N VAL A 155 -6.91 -10.59 -6.25
CA VAL A 155 -7.93 -11.59 -6.61
C VAL A 155 -7.88 -11.90 -8.10
N LYS A 156 -7.74 -10.88 -8.96
CA LYS A 156 -7.58 -11.06 -10.41
C LYS A 156 -6.35 -11.91 -10.76
N GLU A 157 -5.21 -11.66 -10.14
CA GLU A 157 -3.99 -12.46 -10.36
C GLU A 157 -4.15 -13.91 -9.87
N LYS A 158 -4.89 -14.14 -8.78
CA LYS A 158 -5.24 -15.50 -8.33
C LYS A 158 -6.11 -16.24 -9.35
N ILE A 159 -7.15 -15.59 -9.89
CA ILE A 159 -8.02 -16.17 -10.93
C ILE A 159 -7.19 -16.57 -12.14
N LYS A 160 -6.32 -15.67 -12.63
CA LYS A 160 -5.40 -15.98 -13.74
C LYS A 160 -4.50 -17.17 -13.46
N ALA A 161 -4.02 -17.33 -12.21
CA ALA A 161 -3.20 -18.47 -11.83
C ALA A 161 -3.98 -19.79 -11.89
N ILE A 162 -5.28 -19.80 -11.54
CA ILE A 162 -6.15 -20.97 -11.74
C ILE A 162 -6.37 -21.22 -13.23
N ASP A 163 -6.71 -20.19 -14.01
CA ASP A 163 -6.94 -20.32 -15.46
C ASP A 163 -5.72 -20.90 -16.18
N ALA A 164 -4.52 -20.49 -15.78
CA ALA A 164 -3.27 -21.04 -16.31
C ALA A 164 -3.11 -22.53 -15.97
N LYS A 165 -3.48 -22.97 -14.75
CA LYS A 165 -3.40 -24.39 -14.36
C LYS A 165 -4.47 -25.26 -14.99
N ASN A 166 -5.69 -24.77 -15.18
CA ASN A 166 -6.71 -25.54 -15.90
C ASN A 166 -6.25 -25.84 -17.34
N LYS A 167 -5.63 -24.87 -18.03
CA LYS A 167 -5.08 -25.07 -19.38
C LYS A 167 -3.90 -26.05 -19.46
N GLU A 168 -3.14 -26.23 -18.38
CA GLU A 168 -2.04 -27.20 -18.34
C GLU A 168 -2.54 -28.63 -18.07
N ASN A 169 -3.77 -28.79 -17.56
CA ASN A 169 -4.38 -30.08 -17.22
C ASN A 169 -5.35 -30.59 -18.30
N GLU A 170 -5.63 -29.79 -19.33
CA GLU A 170 -6.35 -30.16 -20.56
C GLU A 170 -5.40 -30.81 -21.59
#